data_AF-A0AAN0JXS8-F1
#
_entry.id   AF-A0AAN0JXS8-F1
#
_cell.length_a   1.000
_cell.length_b   1.000
_cell.length_c   1.000
_cell.angle_alpha   90.00
_cell.angle_beta   90.00
_cell.angle_gamma   90.00
#
_symmetry.space_group_name_H-M   'P 1'
#
loop_
_entity.id
_entity.type
_entity.pdbx_description
1 polymer ?
#
loop_
_entity_poly.entity_id
_entity_poly.type
_entity_poly.pdbx_seq_one_letter_code
_entity_poly.pdbx_strand_id
1 'polypeptide(L)'
;MASKFASSLSSSVPVANQLTITDLPEVLQLLRRHGYSGVSYNLGLYLGLSSTTLDAIRRNSKEDSERCLRQCLTKWLQKADNVQKTKSGPSIYSLVSALRKLGENGVADRIDMEIHPACRIFARYTLNQSLLSVLPQLVTELCGAELIQESIAPQYEQGEELLGEIKAAVCKDYKKIEAFANILCKFTATADIGSAIMRDYSKYMYYNIYQ
;
A
#
# COMPACT_ATOMS: atom_id res chain seq x y z
N MET A 1 -4.41 -10.57 -16.73
CA MET A 1 -5.23 -9.34 -16.90
C MET A 1 -4.68 -8.29 -15.93
N ALA A 2 -4.05 -7.23 -16.42
CA ALA A 2 -3.40 -6.22 -15.57
C ALA A 2 -4.46 -5.50 -14.69
N SER A 3 -4.23 -5.45 -13.38
CA SER A 3 -5.10 -4.77 -12.42
C SER A 3 -5.17 -3.27 -12.76
N LYS A 4 -6.36 -2.69 -12.80
CA LYS A 4 -6.58 -1.24 -13.04
C LYS A 4 -5.76 -0.37 -12.08
N PHE A 5 -5.49 -0.90 -10.88
CA PHE A 5 -4.66 -0.26 -9.85
C PHE A 5 -3.15 -0.35 -10.14
N ALA A 6 -2.70 -1.37 -10.88
CA ALA A 6 -1.33 -1.50 -11.33
C ALA A 6 -1.06 -0.65 -12.60
N SER A 7 -2.08 -0.43 -13.43
CA SER A 7 -1.92 0.26 -14.72
C SER A 7 -2.06 1.79 -14.66
N SER A 8 -2.61 2.37 -13.58
CA SER A 8 -2.77 3.84 -13.46
C SER A 8 -1.51 4.59 -13.01
N LEU A 9 -0.35 3.91 -12.94
CA LEU A 9 0.91 4.44 -12.39
C LEU A 9 1.76 5.23 -13.40
N SER A 10 1.15 5.76 -14.46
CA SER A 10 1.81 6.59 -15.47
C SER A 10 1.37 8.05 -15.37
N SER A 11 2.22 8.86 -14.71
CA SER A 11 2.42 10.31 -14.85
C SER A 11 1.24 11.29 -14.72
N SER A 12 1.52 12.37 -13.98
CA SER A 12 0.77 13.60 -13.75
C SER A 12 -0.32 13.55 -12.68
N VAL A 13 -0.17 14.42 -11.68
CA VAL A 13 -0.88 14.47 -10.39
C VAL A 13 -2.40 14.32 -10.52
N PRO A 14 -3.01 13.40 -9.76
CA PRO A 14 -4.40 13.58 -9.35
C PRO A 14 -4.63 13.22 -7.88
N VAL A 15 -5.79 13.59 -7.36
CA VAL A 15 -6.42 13.02 -6.17
C VAL A 15 -6.70 11.52 -6.42
N ALA A 16 -5.67 10.68 -6.48
CA ALA A 16 -5.69 9.40 -7.22
C ALA A 16 -5.89 8.12 -6.38
N ASN A 17 -6.34 8.23 -5.13
CA ASN A 17 -6.55 7.06 -4.28
C ASN A 17 -8.01 6.84 -3.86
N GLN A 18 -8.96 7.59 -4.41
CA GLN A 18 -10.39 7.41 -4.10
C GLN A 18 -11.04 6.38 -5.02
N LEU A 19 -11.63 5.36 -4.41
CA LEU A 19 -12.44 4.37 -5.10
C LEU A 19 -13.87 4.88 -5.24
N THR A 20 -14.48 4.53 -6.37
CA THR A 20 -15.87 4.84 -6.71
C THR A 20 -16.68 3.57 -6.90
N ILE A 21 -17.99 3.69 -7.07
CA ILE A 21 -18.85 2.53 -7.30
C ILE A 21 -18.46 1.72 -8.56
N THR A 22 -17.84 2.37 -9.56
CA THR A 22 -17.39 1.67 -10.78
C THR A 22 -16.22 0.73 -10.54
N ASP A 23 -15.51 0.88 -9.42
CA ASP A 23 -14.36 0.03 -9.04
C ASP A 23 -14.77 -1.21 -8.23
N LEU A 24 -16.08 -1.40 -7.98
CA LEU A 24 -16.61 -2.54 -7.25
C LEU A 24 -16.16 -3.90 -7.84
N PRO A 25 -16.20 -4.14 -9.17
CA PRO A 25 -15.74 -5.40 -9.74
C PRO A 25 -14.26 -5.67 -9.45
N GLU A 26 -13.41 -4.66 -9.59
CA GLU A 26 -11.97 -4.75 -9.34
C GLU A 26 -11.68 -5.00 -7.86
N VAL A 27 -12.37 -4.32 -6.93
CA VAL A 27 -12.22 -4.53 -5.48
C VAL A 27 -12.61 -5.96 -5.09
N LEU A 28 -13.73 -6.48 -5.64
CA LEU A 28 -14.16 -7.86 -5.41
C LEU A 28 -13.14 -8.87 -5.94
N GLN A 29 -12.63 -8.63 -7.16
CA GLN A 29 -11.62 -9.50 -7.76
C GLN A 29 -10.31 -9.47 -6.98
N LEU A 30 -9.89 -8.30 -6.49
CA LEU A 30 -8.69 -8.12 -5.68
C LEU A 30 -8.78 -8.92 -4.37
N LEU A 31 -9.89 -8.78 -3.64
CA LEU A 31 -10.16 -9.56 -2.43
C LEU A 31 -10.14 -11.07 -2.71
N ARG A 32 -10.81 -11.52 -3.78
CA ARG A 32 -10.86 -12.94 -4.17
C ARG A 32 -9.47 -13.49 -4.52
N ARG A 33 -8.71 -12.76 -5.35
CA ARG A 33 -7.38 -13.15 -5.80
C ARG A 33 -6.41 -13.32 -4.64
N HIS A 34 -6.55 -12.49 -3.60
CA HIS A 34 -5.73 -12.55 -2.39
C HIS A 34 -6.29 -13.46 -1.30
N GLY A 35 -7.35 -14.22 -1.59
CA GLY A 35 -7.86 -15.28 -0.73
C GLY A 35 -8.78 -14.80 0.40
N TYR A 36 -9.35 -13.60 0.31
CA TYR A 36 -10.32 -13.14 1.28
C TYR A 36 -11.61 -13.98 1.20
N SER A 37 -11.89 -14.73 2.27
CA SER A 37 -13.12 -15.52 2.46
C SER A 37 -13.91 -15.07 3.70
N GLY A 38 -13.49 -13.94 4.31
CA GLY A 38 -13.97 -13.49 5.61
C GLY A 38 -15.41 -12.95 5.65
N VAL A 39 -15.90 -12.78 6.88
CA VAL A 39 -17.29 -12.37 7.18
C VAL A 39 -17.53 -10.91 6.77
N SER A 40 -18.44 -10.71 5.80
CA SER A 40 -18.77 -9.40 5.23
C SER A 40 -19.22 -8.35 6.25
N TYR A 41 -19.91 -8.80 7.31
CA TYR A 41 -20.47 -7.93 8.36
C TYR A 41 -19.37 -7.16 9.09
N ASN A 42 -18.35 -7.87 9.59
CA ASN A 42 -17.27 -7.26 10.37
C ASN A 42 -16.40 -6.35 9.50
N LEU A 43 -16.12 -6.77 8.25
CA LEU A 43 -15.43 -5.90 7.29
C LEU A 43 -16.21 -4.60 7.08
N GLY A 44 -17.54 -4.68 6.88
CA GLY A 44 -18.40 -3.52 6.72
C GLY A 44 -18.33 -2.54 7.90
N LEU A 45 -18.29 -3.03 9.15
CA LEU A 45 -18.11 -2.19 10.34
C LEU A 45 -16.77 -1.44 10.30
N TYR A 46 -15.67 -2.14 10.00
CA TYR A 46 -14.35 -1.51 9.94
C TYR A 46 -14.18 -0.55 8.76
N LEU A 47 -14.99 -0.71 7.72
CA LEU A 47 -15.11 0.23 6.60
C LEU A 47 -15.99 1.45 6.93
N GLY A 48 -16.63 1.49 8.10
CA GLY A 48 -17.41 2.63 8.59
C GLY A 48 -18.92 2.57 8.33
N LEU A 49 -19.46 1.40 7.94
CA LEU A 49 -20.90 1.19 7.83
C LEU A 49 -21.51 1.00 9.23
N SER A 50 -22.73 1.49 9.40
CA SER A 50 -23.49 1.33 10.64
C SER A 50 -24.05 -0.08 10.78
N SER A 51 -24.25 -0.54 12.03
CA SER A 51 -24.92 -1.82 12.30
C SER A 51 -26.30 -1.89 11.66
N THR A 52 -27.04 -0.77 11.64
CA THR A 52 -28.36 -0.68 10.98
C THR A 52 -28.29 -1.02 9.49
N THR A 53 -27.31 -0.45 8.77
CA THR A 53 -27.08 -0.74 7.35
C THR A 53 -26.70 -2.21 7.15
N LEU A 54 -25.81 -2.75 8.00
CA LEU A 54 -25.33 -4.12 7.88
C LEU A 54 -26.41 -5.15 8.21
N ASP A 55 -27.26 -4.88 9.19
CA ASP A 55 -28.38 -5.74 9.54
C ASP A 55 -29.41 -5.80 8.39
N ALA A 56 -29.66 -4.67 7.72
CA ALA A 56 -30.50 -4.63 6.53
C ALA A 56 -29.90 -5.47 5.38
N ILE A 57 -28.59 -5.35 5.13
CA ILE A 57 -27.88 -6.16 4.12
C ILE A 57 -27.99 -7.65 4.45
N ARG A 58 -27.75 -8.02 5.72
CA ARG A 58 -27.80 -9.41 6.20
C ARG A 58 -29.19 -10.03 6.02
N ARG A 59 -30.27 -9.29 6.34
CA ARG A 59 -31.65 -9.77 6.16
C ARG A 59 -31.99 -10.03 4.70
N ASN A 60 -31.48 -9.21 3.79
CA ASN A 60 -31.73 -9.29 2.34
C ASN A 60 -30.90 -10.35 1.61
N SER A 61 -29.92 -10.95 2.30
CA SER A 61 -28.88 -11.79 1.68
C SER A 61 -28.75 -13.15 2.37
N LYS A 62 -29.84 -13.68 2.93
CA LYS A 62 -29.86 -14.91 3.74
C LYS A 62 -28.97 -16.00 3.09
N GLU A 63 -27.92 -16.37 3.81
CA GLU A 63 -26.94 -17.44 3.52
C GLU A 63 -25.96 -17.20 2.35
N ASP A 64 -26.06 -16.08 1.63
CA ASP A 64 -25.11 -15.75 0.57
C ASP A 64 -24.07 -14.72 1.06
N SER A 65 -22.95 -15.25 1.55
CA SER A 65 -21.80 -14.47 2.00
C SER A 65 -21.19 -13.60 0.88
N GLU A 66 -21.22 -14.05 -0.37
CA GLU A 66 -20.69 -13.28 -1.50
C GLU A 66 -21.59 -12.07 -1.81
N ARG A 67 -22.91 -12.29 -1.81
CA ARG A 67 -23.88 -11.21 -1.96
C ARG A 67 -23.84 -10.23 -0.81
N CYS A 68 -23.65 -10.69 0.44
CA CYS A 68 -23.41 -9.81 1.58
C CYS A 68 -22.18 -8.93 1.35
N LEU A 69 -21.04 -9.52 0.95
CA LEU A 69 -19.80 -8.81 0.70
C LEU A 69 -19.97 -7.76 -0.38
N ARG A 70 -20.57 -8.14 -1.51
CA ARG A 70 -20.86 -7.22 -2.62
C ARG A 70 -21.70 -6.03 -2.15
N GLN A 71 -22.78 -6.25 -1.39
CA GLN A 71 -23.62 -5.16 -0.89
C GLN A 71 -22.90 -4.26 0.12
N CYS A 72 -22.08 -4.84 1.01
CA CYS A 72 -21.26 -4.05 1.93
C CYS A 72 -20.29 -3.14 1.17
N LEU A 73 -19.56 -3.68 0.20
CA LEU A 73 -18.62 -2.92 -0.62
C LEU A 73 -19.33 -1.86 -1.47
N THR A 74 -20.50 -2.18 -2.03
CA THR A 74 -21.34 -1.18 -2.72
C THR A 74 -21.66 0.00 -1.82
N LYS A 75 -22.14 -0.24 -0.60
CA LYS A 75 -22.49 0.84 0.35
C LYS A 75 -21.27 1.64 0.79
N TRP A 76 -20.15 0.97 1.00
CA TRP A 76 -18.88 1.63 1.30
C TRP A 76 -18.43 2.53 0.15
N LEU A 77 -18.42 2.05 -1.09
CA LEU A 77 -18.04 2.82 -2.28
C LEU A 77 -19.01 3.97 -2.59
N GLN A 78 -20.29 3.83 -2.21
CA GLN A 78 -21.29 4.89 -2.25
C GLN A 78 -21.12 5.93 -1.13
N LYS A 79 -20.12 5.76 -0.25
CA LYS A 79 -19.85 6.63 0.89
C LYS A 79 -21.05 6.76 1.85
N ALA A 80 -21.81 5.67 2.02
CA ALA A 80 -22.97 5.62 2.92
C ALA A 80 -22.55 5.84 4.39
N ASP A 81 -23.53 6.16 5.24
CA ASP A 81 -23.34 6.34 6.69
C ASP A 81 -22.19 7.32 7.03
N ASN A 82 -21.28 6.89 7.91
CA ASN A 82 -20.15 7.67 8.39
C ASN A 82 -18.86 7.36 7.61
N VAL A 83 -18.93 6.73 6.42
CA VAL A 83 -17.73 6.41 5.61
C VAL A 83 -16.91 7.67 5.32
N GLN A 84 -17.56 8.84 5.18
CA GLN A 84 -16.91 10.14 5.01
C GLN A 84 -16.10 10.62 6.22
N LYS A 85 -16.36 10.10 7.42
CA LYS A 85 -15.58 10.41 8.63
C LYS A 85 -14.27 9.62 8.69
N THR A 86 -14.12 8.58 7.88
CA THR A 86 -12.81 7.93 7.69
C THR A 86 -11.93 8.92 6.92
N LYS A 87 -10.73 9.23 7.44
CA LYS A 87 -9.86 10.34 7.01
C LYS A 87 -9.61 10.46 5.49
N SER A 88 -9.88 9.41 4.70
CA SER A 88 -9.64 9.36 3.25
C SER A 88 -10.81 8.82 2.41
N GLY A 89 -11.96 8.48 3.01
CA GLY A 89 -13.06 7.82 2.31
C GLY A 89 -12.71 6.44 1.74
N PRO A 90 -13.47 5.92 0.77
CA PRO A 90 -13.18 4.65 0.11
C PRO A 90 -11.87 4.73 -0.68
N SER A 91 -10.91 3.91 -0.29
CA SER A 91 -9.57 3.82 -0.90
C SER A 91 -9.03 2.42 -0.66
N ILE A 92 -8.04 2.00 -1.46
CA ILE A 92 -7.34 0.74 -1.19
C ILE A 92 -6.69 0.76 0.20
N TYR A 93 -6.18 1.92 0.64
CA TYR A 93 -5.61 2.09 1.97
C TYR A 93 -6.64 1.85 3.09
N SER A 94 -7.86 2.40 2.96
CA SER A 94 -8.90 2.18 3.96
C SER A 94 -9.42 0.74 3.95
N LEU A 95 -9.42 0.06 2.80
CA LEU A 95 -9.67 -1.38 2.71
C LEU A 95 -8.59 -2.21 3.42
N VAL A 96 -7.31 -1.97 3.13
CA VAL A 96 -6.17 -2.64 3.78
C VAL A 96 -6.19 -2.40 5.29
N SER A 97 -6.50 -1.17 5.73
CA SER A 97 -6.64 -0.85 7.15
C SER A 97 -7.78 -1.63 7.81
N ALA A 98 -8.94 -1.73 7.15
CA ALA A 98 -10.07 -2.51 7.66
C ALA A 98 -9.76 -4.01 7.76
N LEU A 99 -9.06 -4.57 6.77
CA LEU A 99 -8.60 -5.95 6.79
C LEU A 99 -7.63 -6.22 7.95
N ARG A 100 -6.68 -5.31 8.22
CA ARG A 100 -5.77 -5.41 9.38
C ARG A 100 -6.52 -5.39 10.70
N LYS A 101 -7.51 -4.49 10.85
CA LYS A 101 -8.38 -4.43 12.05
C LYS A 101 -9.21 -5.69 12.25
N LEU A 102 -9.61 -6.34 11.15
CA LEU A 102 -10.31 -7.61 11.15
C LEU A 102 -9.40 -8.81 11.51
N GLY A 103 -8.07 -8.63 11.46
CA GLY A 103 -7.09 -9.71 11.66
C GLY A 103 -6.67 -10.42 10.37
N GLU A 104 -7.20 -10.00 9.21
CA GLU A 104 -6.89 -10.53 7.88
C GLU A 104 -5.55 -9.99 7.34
N ASN A 105 -4.50 -10.09 8.17
CA ASN A 105 -3.19 -9.51 7.90
C ASN A 105 -2.56 -10.09 6.63
N GLY A 106 -2.71 -11.40 6.38
CA GLY A 106 -2.18 -12.04 5.17
C GLY A 106 -2.81 -11.50 3.88
N VAL A 107 -4.14 -11.30 3.85
CA VAL A 107 -4.84 -10.70 2.71
C VAL A 107 -4.42 -9.25 2.54
N ALA A 108 -4.46 -8.48 3.64
CA ALA A 108 -4.04 -7.07 3.65
C ALA A 108 -2.62 -6.92 3.12
N ASP A 109 -1.72 -7.83 3.52
CA ASP A 109 -0.32 -7.78 3.18
C ASP A 109 -0.04 -8.08 1.71
N ARG A 110 -0.80 -8.99 1.09
CA ARG A 110 -0.71 -9.29 -0.34
C ARG A 110 -1.32 -8.20 -1.21
N ILE A 111 -2.45 -7.62 -0.78
CA ILE A 111 -3.04 -6.45 -1.45
C ILE A 111 -2.06 -5.27 -1.42
N ASP A 112 -1.51 -4.96 -0.24
CA ASP A 112 -0.57 -3.85 -0.08
C ASP A 112 0.72 -4.09 -0.91
N MET A 113 1.15 -5.35 -1.03
CA MET A 113 2.25 -5.76 -1.94
C MET A 113 1.89 -5.60 -3.42
N GLU A 114 0.66 -5.91 -3.83
CA GLU A 114 0.22 -5.73 -5.22
C GLU A 114 0.25 -4.24 -5.62
N ILE A 115 -0.17 -3.38 -4.70
CA ILE A 115 -0.46 -1.98 -4.98
C ILE A 115 0.79 -1.10 -4.76
N HIS A 116 1.58 -1.40 -3.73
CA HIS A 116 2.81 -0.66 -3.40
C HIS A 116 3.98 -1.60 -3.11
N PRO A 117 4.41 -2.42 -4.11
CA PRO A 117 5.48 -3.40 -3.93
C PRO A 117 6.77 -2.75 -3.42
N ALA A 118 7.12 -1.59 -3.98
CA ALA A 118 8.28 -0.82 -3.57
C ALA A 118 8.18 -0.40 -2.09
N CYS A 119 7.08 0.22 -1.66
CA CYS A 119 6.91 0.62 -0.24
C CYS A 119 6.96 -0.59 0.70
N ARG A 120 6.47 -1.76 0.27
CA ARG A 120 6.45 -2.98 1.09
C ARG A 120 7.81 -3.65 1.19
N ILE A 121 8.58 -3.68 0.11
CA ILE A 121 9.96 -4.14 0.14
C ILE A 121 10.78 -3.20 1.02
N PHE A 122 10.63 -1.89 0.83
CA PHE A 122 11.30 -0.87 1.63
C PHE A 122 10.99 -1.02 3.12
N ALA A 123 9.72 -1.28 3.48
CA ALA A 123 9.28 -1.45 4.87
C ALA A 123 10.07 -2.52 5.64
N ARG A 124 10.60 -3.56 4.96
CA ARG A 124 11.40 -4.63 5.58
C ARG A 124 12.73 -4.14 6.15
N TYR A 125 13.24 -3.04 5.63
CA TYR A 125 14.55 -2.49 6.00
C TYR A 125 14.44 -1.30 6.96
N THR A 126 13.22 -0.93 7.35
CA THR A 126 12.98 0.29 8.15
C THR A 126 13.52 0.23 9.58
N LEU A 127 13.81 -0.96 10.10
CA LEU A 127 14.39 -1.18 11.44
C LEU A 127 15.83 -1.69 11.38
N ASN A 128 16.45 -1.71 10.19
CA ASN A 128 17.80 -2.21 10.01
C ASN A 128 18.81 -1.17 10.55
N GLN A 129 19.41 -1.46 11.71
CA GLN A 129 20.34 -0.55 12.39
C GLN A 129 21.59 -0.22 11.56
N SER A 130 22.11 -1.20 10.81
CA SER A 130 23.24 -0.99 9.91
C SER A 130 22.89 0.02 8.81
N LEU A 131 21.70 -0.09 8.23
CA LEU A 131 21.20 0.90 7.26
C LEU A 131 21.06 2.28 7.90
N LEU A 132 20.38 2.37 9.05
CA LEU A 132 20.12 3.63 9.74
C LEU A 132 21.41 4.38 10.08
N SER A 133 22.46 3.68 10.54
CA SER A 133 23.76 4.30 10.85
C SER A 133 24.51 4.88 9.64
N VAL A 134 24.19 4.39 8.42
CA VAL A 134 24.89 4.79 7.20
C VAL A 134 24.12 5.89 6.45
N LEU A 135 22.80 5.96 6.59
CA LEU A 135 21.96 6.95 5.88
C LEU A 135 22.45 8.41 5.98
N PRO A 136 22.86 8.93 7.16
CA PRO A 136 23.38 10.30 7.27
C PRO A 136 24.63 10.56 6.40
N GLN A 137 25.43 9.53 6.13
CA GLN A 137 26.62 9.63 5.29
C GLN A 137 26.29 9.66 3.79
N LEU A 138 25.05 9.30 3.43
CA LEU A 138 24.59 9.17 2.04
C LEU A 138 23.77 10.38 1.57
N VAL A 139 23.62 11.43 2.39
CA VAL A 139 22.75 12.57 2.10
C VAL A 139 23.00 13.18 0.72
N THR A 140 24.26 13.37 0.32
CA THR A 140 24.60 13.93 -1.01
C THR A 140 24.08 13.06 -2.16
N GLU A 141 24.27 11.74 -2.08
CA GLU A 141 23.79 10.79 -3.10
C GLU A 141 22.26 10.71 -3.11
N LEU A 142 21.64 10.73 -1.92
CA LEU A 142 20.18 10.70 -1.76
C LEU A 142 19.51 11.97 -2.32
N CYS A 143 20.11 13.14 -2.11
CA CYS A 143 19.67 14.40 -2.73
C CYS A 143 19.78 14.33 -4.25
N GLY A 144 20.92 13.87 -4.77
CA GLY A 144 21.15 13.75 -6.22
C GLY A 144 20.19 12.80 -6.92
N ALA A 145 19.65 11.81 -6.20
CA ALA A 145 18.62 10.89 -6.69
C ALA A 145 17.18 11.35 -6.41
N GLU A 146 16.98 12.58 -5.92
CA GLU A 146 15.68 13.14 -5.53
C GLU A 146 14.91 12.26 -4.53
N LEU A 147 15.62 11.53 -3.67
CA LEU A 147 15.03 10.70 -2.61
C LEU A 147 14.72 11.50 -1.35
N ILE A 148 15.43 12.60 -1.16
CA ILE A 148 15.25 13.56 -0.07
C ILE A 148 15.35 14.99 -0.63
N GLN A 149 14.77 15.97 0.05
CA GLN A 149 14.85 17.38 -0.37
C GLN A 149 16.17 18.03 0.07
N GLU A 150 16.81 18.75 -0.86
CA GLU A 150 18.11 19.42 -0.65
C GLU A 150 18.05 20.52 0.42
N SER A 151 16.90 21.20 0.57
CA SER A 151 16.68 22.27 1.55
C SER A 151 16.72 21.82 3.02
N ILE A 152 16.80 20.51 3.27
CA ILE A 152 16.76 19.92 4.63
C ILE A 152 18.07 19.15 4.94
N ALA A 153 19.01 19.08 3.99
CA ALA A 153 20.28 18.34 4.12
C ALA A 153 21.11 18.59 5.40
N PRO A 154 21.18 19.81 5.98
CA PRO A 154 21.97 20.03 7.19
C PRO A 154 21.29 19.64 8.52
N GLN A 155 20.08 19.06 8.52
CA GLN A 155 19.29 18.81 9.74
C GLN A 155 19.19 17.33 10.16
N TYR A 156 19.65 16.39 9.33
CA TYR A 156 19.44 14.97 9.56
C TYR A 156 20.59 14.33 10.35
N GLU A 157 20.52 14.41 11.67
CA GLU A 157 21.44 13.69 12.57
C GLU A 157 21.03 12.21 12.75
N GLN A 158 19.79 11.85 12.41
CA GLN A 158 19.21 10.54 12.65
C GLN A 158 18.77 9.87 11.33
N GLY A 159 19.16 8.60 11.15
CA GLY A 159 18.83 7.83 9.95
C GLY A 159 17.33 7.58 9.78
N GLU A 160 16.57 7.57 10.87
CA GLU A 160 15.13 7.35 10.91
C GLU A 160 14.34 8.44 10.18
N GLU A 161 14.77 9.70 10.30
CA GLU A 161 14.14 10.83 9.63
C GLU A 161 14.35 10.75 8.10
N LEU A 162 15.60 10.47 7.69
CA LEU A 162 15.94 10.25 6.27
C LEU A 162 15.14 9.10 5.67
N LEU A 163 14.99 8.02 6.42
CA LEU A 163 14.22 6.85 6.01
C LEU A 163 12.74 7.19 5.81
N GLY A 164 12.17 8.08 6.62
CA GLY A 164 10.81 8.61 6.47
C GLY A 164 10.62 9.33 5.13
N GLU A 165 11.56 10.21 4.78
CA GLU A 165 11.55 10.95 3.51
C GLU A 165 11.73 10.04 2.29
N ILE A 166 12.71 9.12 2.35
CA ILE A 166 12.93 8.14 1.29
C ILE A 166 11.67 7.29 1.08
N LYS A 167 11.00 6.88 2.16
CA LYS A 167 9.72 6.15 2.06
C LYS A 167 8.65 6.98 1.37
N ALA A 168 8.52 8.27 1.71
CA ALA A 168 7.56 9.16 1.07
C ALA A 168 7.87 9.30 -0.44
N ALA A 169 9.14 9.44 -0.81
CA ALA A 169 9.58 9.50 -2.20
C ALA A 169 9.27 8.20 -2.96
N VAL A 170 9.57 7.03 -2.38
CA VAL A 170 9.28 5.71 -2.96
C VAL A 170 7.78 5.48 -3.12
N CYS A 171 6.96 5.93 -2.17
CA CYS A 171 5.51 5.78 -2.29
C CYS A 171 4.88 6.75 -3.29
N LYS A 172 5.56 7.85 -3.62
CA LYS A 172 5.14 8.76 -4.69
C LYS A 172 5.60 8.27 -6.07
N ASP A 173 6.81 7.74 -6.16
CA ASP A 173 7.38 7.19 -7.38
C ASP A 173 8.11 5.87 -7.04
N TYR A 174 7.45 4.75 -7.37
CA TYR A 174 7.93 3.43 -7.01
C TYR A 174 9.30 3.10 -7.62
N LYS A 175 9.70 3.74 -8.74
CA LYS A 175 11.00 3.51 -9.38
C LYS A 175 12.16 4.04 -8.53
N LYS A 176 11.88 4.95 -7.60
CA LYS A 176 12.88 5.49 -6.67
C LYS A 176 13.48 4.43 -5.75
N ILE A 177 12.82 3.27 -5.57
CA ILE A 177 13.44 2.16 -4.82
C ILE A 177 14.68 1.60 -5.51
N GLU A 178 14.75 1.61 -6.85
CA GLU A 178 15.92 1.16 -7.60
C GLU A 178 17.06 2.15 -7.43
N ALA A 179 16.78 3.45 -7.50
CA ALA A 179 17.77 4.50 -7.24
C ALA A 179 18.34 4.38 -5.82
N PHE A 180 17.47 4.19 -4.81
CA PHE A 180 17.89 3.97 -3.44
C PHE A 180 18.78 2.72 -3.30
N ALA A 181 18.36 1.59 -3.88
CA ALA A 181 19.13 0.35 -3.82
C ALA A 181 20.49 0.49 -4.52
N ASN A 182 20.56 1.17 -5.67
CA ASN A 182 21.79 1.44 -6.38
C ASN A 182 22.76 2.30 -5.55
N ILE A 183 22.26 3.30 -4.83
CA ILE A 183 23.10 4.09 -3.91
C ILE A 183 23.70 3.19 -2.85
N LEU A 184 22.89 2.35 -2.19
CA LEU A 184 23.38 1.41 -1.18
C LEU A 184 24.44 0.45 -1.73
N CYS A 185 24.27 -0.02 -2.97
CA CYS A 185 25.26 -0.89 -3.64
C CYS A 185 26.64 -0.24 -3.84
N LYS A 186 26.76 1.09 -3.84
CA LYS A 186 28.06 1.77 -3.99
C LYS A 186 28.92 1.69 -2.71
N PHE A 187 28.33 1.36 -1.57
CA PHE A 187 29.01 1.37 -0.27
C PHE A 187 29.09 -0.04 0.30
N THR A 188 30.30 -0.47 0.66
CA THR A 188 30.57 -1.84 1.14
C THR A 188 29.71 -2.22 2.35
N ALA A 189 29.46 -1.28 3.27
CA ALA A 189 28.65 -1.50 4.47
C ALA A 189 27.16 -1.76 4.20
N THR A 190 26.63 -1.34 3.05
CA THR A 190 25.20 -1.45 2.71
C THR A 190 24.95 -2.18 1.38
N ALA A 191 26.01 -2.69 0.73
CA ALA A 191 25.90 -3.34 -0.57
C ALA A 191 25.00 -4.58 -0.55
N ASP A 192 25.05 -5.37 0.52
CA ASP A 192 24.18 -6.54 0.70
C ASP A 192 22.70 -6.14 0.81
N ILE A 193 22.43 -5.00 1.47
CA ILE A 193 21.08 -4.45 1.63
C ILE A 193 20.56 -3.95 0.27
N GLY A 194 21.36 -3.17 -0.46
CA GLY A 194 21.03 -2.70 -1.80
C GLY A 194 20.73 -3.86 -2.75
N SER A 195 21.59 -4.88 -2.75
CA SER A 195 21.43 -6.08 -3.58
C SER A 195 20.17 -6.87 -3.21
N ALA A 196 19.85 -6.98 -1.91
CA ALA A 196 18.64 -7.64 -1.44
C ALA A 196 17.37 -6.90 -1.87
N ILE A 197 17.36 -5.56 -1.79
CA ILE A 197 16.25 -4.72 -2.26
C ILE A 197 16.04 -4.90 -3.76
N MET A 198 17.09 -4.80 -4.58
CA MET A 198 17.01 -4.99 -6.03
C MET A 198 16.43 -6.36 -6.37
N ARG A 199 16.97 -7.42 -5.76
CA ARG A 199 16.51 -8.79 -5.99
C ARG A 199 15.04 -8.97 -5.65
N ASP A 200 14.61 -8.47 -4.50
CA ASP A 200 13.22 -8.62 -4.05
C ASP A 200 12.26 -7.84 -4.96
N TYR A 201 12.66 -6.65 -5.41
CA TYR A 201 11.89 -5.81 -6.31
C TYR A 201 11.81 -6.39 -7.73
N SER A 202 12.94 -6.86 -8.29
CA SER A 202 12.96 -7.52 -9.60
C SER A 202 12.15 -8.81 -9.63
N LYS A 203 12.20 -9.63 -8.56
CA LYS A 203 11.34 -10.81 -8.42
C LYS A 203 9.88 -10.41 -8.53
N TYR A 204 9.44 -9.39 -7.78
CA TYR A 204 8.06 -8.93 -7.84
C TYR A 204 7.66 -8.48 -9.26
N MET A 205 8.50 -7.68 -9.93
CA MET A 205 8.22 -7.22 -11.29
C MET A 205 8.09 -8.38 -12.28
N TYR A 206 8.93 -9.41 -12.16
CA TYR A 206 8.87 -10.59 -13.01
C TYR A 206 7.59 -11.41 -12.77
N TYR A 207 7.23 -11.70 -11.52
CA TYR A 207 6.05 -12.53 -11.21
C TYR A 207 4.71 -11.90 -11.62
N ASN A 208 4.62 -10.56 -11.71
CA ASN A 208 3.37 -9.87 -12.06
C ASN A 208 3.19 -9.59 -13.56
N ILE A 209 4.24 -9.70 -14.38
CA ILE A 209 4.13 -9.51 -15.84
C ILE A 209 3.65 -10.78 -16.56
N TYR A 210 3.88 -11.97 -15.98
CA TYR A 210 3.66 -13.26 -16.65
C TYR A 210 2.44 -14.06 -16.12
N GLN A 211 1.45 -13.39 -15.50
CA GLN A 211 0.14 -13.97 -15.11
C GLN A 211 -1.03 -13.03 -15.46
#